data_AF-A0A6J4G2Z1-F1
#
_entry.id   AF-A0A6J4G2Z1-F1
#
_cell.length_a   1.000
_cell.length_b   1.000
_cell.length_c   1.000
_cell.angle_alpha   90.00
_cell.angle_beta   90.00
_cell.angle_gamma   90.00
#
_symmetry.space_group_name_H-M   'P 1'
#
loop_
_entity.id
_entity.type
_entity.pdbx_description
1 polymer ?
#
loop_
_entity_poly.entity_id
_entity_poly.type
_entity_poly.pdbx_seq_one_letter_code
_entity_poly.pdbx_strand_id
1 'polypeptide(L)' 'MPALNGDRSRSKMRAYRERMRAKGLRPVQVWVPDTRSAAFRQEAHRQSAAVAASALAAEDQAFIDAVSDLGAP' A
#
# COMPACT_ATOMS: atom_id res chain seq x y z
N MET A 1 35.54 7.37 -14.99
CA MET A 1 34.55 6.37 -14.52
C MET A 1 33.31 7.11 -14.04
N PRO A 2 32.18 7.14 -14.76
CA PRO A 2 30.98 7.80 -14.23
C PRO A 2 30.34 6.89 -13.18
N ALA A 3 30.00 7.46 -12.01
CA ALA A 3 29.30 6.75 -10.96
C ALA A 3 27.94 6.27 -11.49
N LEU A 4 27.76 4.95 -11.47
CA LEU A 4 26.61 4.23 -12.00
C LEU A 4 25.35 4.66 -11.22
N ASN A 5 24.33 5.14 -11.93
CA ASN A 5 23.04 5.59 -11.35
C ASN A 5 22.40 4.60 -10.35
N GLY A 6 22.77 3.32 -10.41
CA GLY A 6 22.36 2.29 -9.46
C GLY A 6 22.75 2.58 -8.01
N ASP A 7 23.92 3.15 -7.74
CA ASP A 7 24.41 3.35 -6.37
C ASP A 7 23.66 4.45 -5.64
N ARG A 8 23.22 5.49 -6.38
CA ARG A 8 22.34 6.54 -5.86
C ARG A 8 20.95 6.00 -5.50
N SER A 9 20.39 5.12 -6.32
CA SER A 9 19.07 4.52 -6.06
C SER A 9 19.07 3.58 -4.85
N ARG A 10 20.11 2.73 -4.72
CA ARG A 10 20.30 1.82 -3.60
C ARG A 10 20.49 2.57 -2.28
N SER A 11 21.29 3.64 -2.30
CA SER A 11 21.52 4.50 -1.14
C SER A 11 20.23 5.19 -0.66
N LYS A 12 19.45 5.77 -1.58
CA LYS A 12 18.14 6.35 -1.25
C LYS A 12 17.18 5.32 -0.64
N MET A 13 17.12 4.12 -1.20
CA MET A 13 16.24 3.07 -0.72
C MET A 13 16.69 2.47 0.61
N ARG A 14 17.99 2.54 0.93
CA ARG A 14 18.54 2.20 2.25
C ARG A 14 18.14 3.24 3.30
N ALA A 15 18.38 4.53 3.01
CA ALA A 15 18.02 5.63 3.90
C ALA A 15 16.50 5.68 4.19
N TYR A 16 15.67 5.45 3.16
CA TYR A 16 14.22 5.34 3.32
C TYR A 16 13.83 4.20 4.27
N ARG A 17 14.42 3.01 4.10
CA ARG A 17 14.15 1.86 4.98
C ARG A 17 14.62 2.08 6.42
N GLU A 18 15.74 2.78 6.64
CA GLU A 18 16.20 3.15 7.99
C GLU A 18 15.20 4.08 8.68
N ARG A 19 14.70 5.11 7.98
CA ARG A 19 13.65 6.00 8.51
C ARG A 19 12.37 5.25 8.86
N MET A 20 11.95 4.31 8.02
CA MET A 20 10.76 3.49 8.30
C MET A 20 10.97 2.57 9.52
N ARG A 21 12.14 1.95 9.66
CA ARG A 21 12.46 1.13 10.84
C ARG A 21 12.50 1.94 12.13
N ALA A 22 13.03 3.17 12.09
CA ALA A 22 13.03 4.07 13.25
C ALA A 22 11.60 4.44 13.70
N LYS A 23 10.62 4.43 12.79
CA LYS A 23 9.19 4.59 13.09
C LYS A 23 8.50 3.29 13.56
N GLY A 24 9.27 2.21 13.78
CA GLY A 24 8.73 0.91 14.18
C GLY A 24 8.14 0.06 13.05
N LEU A 25 8.28 0.49 11.78
CA LEU A 25 7.72 -0.24 10.63
C LEU A 25 8.70 -1.28 10.09
N ARG A 26 8.20 -2.47 9.73
CA ARG A 26 8.99 -3.55 9.12
C ARG A 26 8.62 -3.72 7.64
N PRO A 27 9.58 -3.67 6.70
CA PRO A 27 9.29 -3.93 5.29
C PRO A 27 8.92 -5.41 5.10
N VAL A 28 7.86 -5.66 4.34
CA VAL A 28 7.45 -7.00 3.89
C VAL A 28 7.44 -7.01 2.36
N GLN A 29 7.92 -8.10 1.77
CA GLN A 29 7.81 -8.34 0.32
C GLN A 29 6.77 -9.42 0.12
N VAL A 30 5.71 -9.08 -0.61
CA VAL A 30 4.63 -9.99 -0.96
C VAL A 30 4.45 -9.97 -2.47
N TRP A 31 4.16 -11.13 -3.03
CA TRP A 31 3.76 -11.24 -4.43
C TRP A 31 2.28 -10.94 -4.53
N VAL A 32 1.93 -9.98 -5.38
CA VAL A 32 0.55 -9.58 -5.66
C VAL A 32 0.21 -9.90 -7.12
N PRO A 33 -1.07 -10.13 -7.45
CA PRO A 33 -1.49 -10.27 -8.84
C PRO A 33 -1.10 -9.04 -9.68
N ASP A 34 -0.88 -9.24 -10.98
CA ASP A 34 -0.61 -8.13 -11.90
C ASP A 34 -1.85 -7.22 -12.02
N THR A 35 -1.74 -6.04 -11.41
CA THR A 35 -2.82 -5.05 -11.33
C THR A 35 -3.15 -4.39 -12.66
N ARG A 36 -2.30 -4.56 -13.67
CA ARG A 36 -2.53 -4.04 -15.04
C ARG A 36 -3.35 -5.00 -15.89
N SER A 37 -3.43 -6.27 -15.49
CA SER A 37 -4.19 -7.28 -16.24
C SER A 37 -5.68 -6.95 -16.27
N ALA A 38 -6.35 -7.29 -17.36
CA ALA A 38 -7.80 -7.13 -17.47
C ALA A 38 -8.55 -8.01 -16.46
N ALA A 39 -8.02 -9.22 -16.19
CA ALA A 39 -8.58 -10.14 -15.20
C ALA A 39 -8.56 -9.54 -13.79
N PHE A 40 -7.44 -8.93 -13.38
CA PHE A 40 -7.39 -8.24 -12.09
C PHE A 40 -8.41 -7.11 -12.00
N ARG A 41 -8.55 -6.29 -13.05
CA ARG A 41 -9.54 -5.20 -13.06
C ARG A 41 -10.97 -5.71 -12.89
N GLN A 42 -11.34 -6.79 -13.58
CA GLN A 42 -12.66 -7.40 -13.44
C GLN A 42 -12.89 -7.94 -12.02
N GLU A 43 -11.91 -8.68 -11.49
CA GLU A 43 -12.04 -9.27 -10.17
C GLU A 43 -12.03 -8.22 -9.06
N ALA A 44 -11.17 -7.20 -9.16
CA ALA A 44 -11.15 -6.07 -8.24
C ALA A 44 -12.51 -5.37 -8.22
N HIS A 45 -13.10 -5.09 -9.39
CA HIS A 45 -14.43 -4.49 -9.47
C HIS A 45 -15.51 -5.38 -8.83
N ARG A 46 -15.51 -6.68 -9.14
CA ARG A 46 -16.45 -7.66 -8.56
C ARG A 46 -16.36 -7.70 -7.04
N GLN A 47 -15.14 -7.77 -6.50
CA GLN A 47 -14.91 -7.83 -5.06
C GLN A 47 -15.24 -6.50 -4.38
N SER A 48 -14.87 -5.35 -4.96
CA SER A 48 -15.25 -4.05 -4.42
C SER A 48 -16.77 -3.90 -4.31
N ALA A 49 -17.51 -4.32 -5.33
CA ALA A 49 -18.98 -4.30 -5.29
C ALA A 49 -19.55 -5.23 -4.21
N ALA A 50 -18.96 -6.42 -4.02
CA ALA A 50 -19.38 -7.36 -2.98
C ALA A 50 -19.13 -6.81 -1.57
N VAL A 51 -17.98 -6.15 -1.34
CA VAL A 51 -17.67 -5.50 -0.06
C VAL A 51 -18.63 -4.33 0.19
N ALA A 52 -18.92 -3.50 -0.81
CA ALA A 52 -19.87 -2.39 -0.67
C ALA A 52 -21.30 -2.85 -0.35
N ALA A 53 -21.69 -4.04 -0.81
CA ALA A 53 -22.97 -4.65 -0.51
C ALA A 53 -22.96 -5.51 0.79
N SER A 54 -21.83 -5.59 1.48
CA SER A 54 -21.70 -6.35 2.73
C SER A 54 -22.55 -5.74 3.83
N ALA A 55 -23.08 -6.59 4.73
CA ALA A 55 -23.73 -6.13 5.95
C ALA A 55 -22.79 -5.27 6.83
N LEU A 56 -21.48 -5.48 6.72
CA LEU A 56 -20.45 -4.75 7.47
C LEU A 56 -20.02 -3.45 6.79
N ALA A 57 -20.54 -3.12 5.61
CA ALA A 57 -20.04 -1.97 4.83
C ALA A 57 -20.07 -0.65 5.62
N ALA A 58 -21.10 -0.44 6.45
CA ALA A 58 -21.21 0.75 7.30
C ALA A 58 -20.17 0.76 8.44
N GLU A 59 -19.91 -0.38 9.06
CA GLU A 59 -18.91 -0.52 10.12
C GLU A 59 -17.50 -0.40 9.57
N ASP A 60 -17.22 -1.02 8.42
CA ASP A 60 -15.95 -0.90 7.70
C ASP A 60 -15.68 0.57 7.34
N GLN A 61 -16.68 1.28 6.80
CA GLN A 61 -16.54 2.70 6.47
C GLN A 61 -16.30 3.54 7.73
N ALA A 62 -17.06 3.33 8.80
CA ALA A 62 -16.89 4.06 10.06
C ALA A 62 -15.50 3.82 10.67
N PHE A 63 -14.95 2.61 10.58
CA PHE A 63 -13.59 2.30 11.00
C PHE A 63 -12.55 3.06 10.18
N ILE A 64 -12.68 3.05 8.85
CA ILE A 64 -11.76 3.76 7.94
C ILE A 64 -11.77 5.27 8.21
N ASP A 65 -12.95 5.86 8.40
CA ASP A 65 -13.09 7.29 8.70
C ASP A 65 -12.38 7.62 10.03
N ALA A 66 -12.63 6.82 11.08
CA ALA A 66 -12.02 7.01 12.39
C ALA A 66 -10.47 6.93 12.38
N VAL A 67 -9.88 6.07 11.54
CA VAL A 67 -8.42 5.97 11.42
C VAL A 67 -7.80 6.94 10.42
N SER A 68 -8.58 7.49 9.50
CA SER A 68 -8.12 8.50 8.54
C SER A 68 -7.99 9.88 9.19
N ASP A 69 -8.84 10.18 10.17
CA ASP A 69 -8.78 11.41 10.96
C ASP A 69 -7.55 11.50 11.88
N LEU A 70 -6.92 10.36 12.19
CA LEU A 70 -5.65 10.29 12.94
C LEU A 70 -4.42 10.80 12.16
N GLY A 71 -4.62 11.32 10.93
CA GLY A 71 -3.57 11.81 10.04
C GLY A 71 -3.61 13.30 9.69
N ALA A 72 -4.56 14.09 10.21
CA ALA A 72 -4.57 15.55 10.07
C ALA A 72 -3.85 16.22 11.27
N PRO A 73 -3.06 17.30 11.05
CA PRO A 73 -2.31 17.97 12.11
C PRO A 73 -3.21 18.61 13.18
#